data_AF-A0A7D9DHY0-F1
#
_entry.id   AF-A0A7D9DHY0-F1
#
_cell.length_a   1.000
_cell.length_b   1.000
_cell.length_c   1.000
_cell.angle_alpha   90.00
_cell.angle_beta   90.00
_cell.angle_gamma   90.00
#
_symmetry.space_group_name_H-M   'P 1'
#
loop_
_entity.id
_entity.type
_entity.pdbx_description
1 polymer ?
#
loop_
_entity_poly.entity_id
_entity_poly.type
_entity_poly.pdbx_seq_one_letter_code
_entity_poly.pdbx_strand_id
1 'polypeptide(L)'
;MAEKKQWTHFAAKMSAKRQRTTTAKKKGGQTVKEEIIVQRMSSNVGGKAQKYNRIGPREFVPFEKYDSELTLRNIMDACKTHFAKRIDKDMICDVLAEEQGPSCRKVEHIPDLKVIHV
;
A
#
# COMPACT_ATOMS: atom_id res chain seq x y z
N MET A 1 -23.21 32.12 -25.75
CA MET A 1 -22.18 32.63 -24.79
C MET A 1 -22.35 32.06 -23.36
N ALA A 2 -23.58 31.75 -22.90
CA ALA A 2 -23.84 31.26 -21.53
C ALA A 2 -23.39 29.81 -21.26
N GLU A 3 -23.56 28.90 -22.23
CA GLU A 3 -23.21 27.48 -22.07
C GLU A 3 -21.70 27.24 -21.90
N LYS A 4 -20.85 28.03 -22.58
CA LYS A 4 -19.39 27.96 -22.41
C LYS A 4 -18.97 28.33 -20.98
N LYS A 5 -19.63 29.30 -20.34
CA LYS A 5 -19.36 29.71 -18.95
C LYS A 5 -19.82 28.65 -17.95
N GLN A 6 -20.92 27.97 -18.23
CA GLN A 6 -21.40 26.86 -17.39
C GLN A 6 -20.46 25.65 -17.48
N TRP A 7 -19.96 25.33 -18.68
CA TRP A 7 -19.00 24.25 -18.89
C TRP A 7 -17.67 24.52 -18.17
N THR A 8 -17.11 25.74 -18.27
CA THR A 8 -15.86 26.07 -17.59
C THR A 8 -16.00 26.01 -16.07
N HIS A 9 -17.12 26.50 -15.53
CA HIS A 9 -17.40 26.41 -14.10
C HIS A 9 -17.55 24.95 -13.63
N PHE A 10 -18.24 24.10 -14.41
CA PHE A 10 -18.37 22.68 -14.12
C PHE A 10 -17.01 21.95 -14.20
N ALA A 11 -16.22 22.20 -15.24
CA ALA A 11 -14.89 21.63 -15.42
C ALA A 11 -13.94 22.02 -14.27
N ALA A 12 -13.96 23.30 -13.85
CA ALA A 12 -13.20 23.76 -12.69
C ALA A 12 -13.65 23.07 -11.39
N LYS A 13 -14.97 22.93 -11.18
CA LYS A 13 -15.54 22.24 -10.02
C LYS A 13 -15.16 20.75 -9.99
N MET A 14 -15.13 20.09 -11.14
CA MET A 14 -14.70 18.68 -11.27
C MET A 14 -13.20 18.53 -11.08
N SER A 15 -12.39 19.47 -11.59
CA SER A 15 -10.94 19.51 -11.38
C SER A 15 -10.59 19.70 -9.90
N ALA A 16 -11.23 20.65 -9.21
CA ALA A 16 -11.04 20.90 -7.79
C ALA A 16 -11.42 19.67 -6.92
N LYS A 17 -12.48 18.94 -7.29
CA LYS A 17 -12.85 17.68 -6.65
C LYS A 17 -11.78 16.59 -6.85
N ARG A 18 -11.21 16.47 -8.05
CA ARG A 18 -10.11 15.51 -8.33
C ARG A 18 -8.82 15.87 -7.60
N GLN A 19 -8.55 17.16 -7.39
CA GLN A 19 -7.39 17.57 -6.61
C GLN A 19 -7.53 17.23 -5.13
N ARG A 20 -8.74 17.31 -4.55
CA ARG A 20 -8.97 16.90 -3.14
C ARG A 20 -8.66 15.43 -2.87
N THR A 21 -8.82 14.54 -3.85
CA THR A 21 -8.42 13.13 -3.69
C THR A 21 -6.91 12.91 -3.75
N THR A 22 -6.16 13.77 -4.45
CA THR A 22 -4.69 13.68 -4.53
C THR A 22 -3.98 14.43 -3.40
N THR A 23 -4.56 15.52 -2.87
CA THR A 23 -3.96 16.30 -1.76
C THR A 23 -4.45 15.90 -0.38
N ALA A 24 -5.47 15.05 -0.26
CA ALA A 24 -5.87 14.44 1.01
C ALA A 24 -5.00 13.25 1.44
N LYS A 25 -3.76 13.13 0.93
CA LYS A 25 -2.70 12.43 1.65
C LYS A 25 -2.31 13.32 2.83
N LYS A 26 -3.20 13.44 3.82
CA LYS A 26 -2.88 14.03 5.13
C LYS A 26 -1.60 13.34 5.57
N LYS A 27 -0.54 14.13 5.81
CA LYS A 27 0.57 13.77 6.70
C LYS A 27 0.03 13.60 8.12
N GLY A 28 -0.89 12.67 8.33
CA GLY A 28 -1.10 12.10 9.64
C GLY A 28 0.14 11.27 9.88
N GLY A 29 0.94 11.63 10.88
CA GLY A 29 1.93 10.71 11.43
C GLY A 29 1.25 9.35 11.55
N GLN A 30 1.85 8.33 10.97
CA GLN A 30 1.26 7.02 10.83
C GLN A 30 1.04 6.49 12.25
N THR A 31 -0.16 6.69 12.78
CA THR A 31 -0.52 6.23 14.12
C THR A 31 -0.36 4.74 14.09
N VAL A 32 0.39 4.27 15.07
CA VAL A 32 0.89 2.93 14.97
C VAL A 32 -0.25 2.02 15.34
N LYS A 33 -0.60 1.18 14.38
CA LYS A 33 -1.70 0.26 14.50
C LYS A 33 -1.16 -1.01 15.15
N GLU A 34 -1.97 -1.57 16.05
CA GLU A 34 -1.74 -2.90 16.64
C GLU A 34 -1.62 -3.98 15.55
N GLU A 35 -2.20 -3.72 14.37
CA GLU A 35 -2.18 -4.62 13.21
C GLU A 35 -1.87 -3.89 11.90
N ILE A 36 -1.15 -4.57 11.00
CA ILE A 36 -0.91 -4.11 9.62
C ILE A 36 -1.72 -4.96 8.63
N ILE A 37 -2.13 -4.37 7.51
CA ILE A 37 -2.89 -5.09 6.47
C ILE A 37 -1.91 -5.55 5.40
N VAL A 38 -1.81 -6.85 5.21
CA VAL A 38 -0.90 -7.47 4.24
C VAL A 38 -1.69 -8.08 3.10
N GLN A 39 -1.28 -7.80 1.86
CA GLN A 39 -1.76 -8.47 0.67
C GLN A 39 -0.62 -9.30 0.10
N ARG A 40 -0.80 -10.61 -0.02
CA ARG A 40 0.15 -11.46 -0.74
C ARG A 40 -0.01 -11.27 -2.24
N MET A 41 1.12 -11.25 -2.94
CA MET A 41 1.25 -11.10 -4.37
C MET A 41 2.16 -12.19 -4.94
N SER A 42 2.08 -12.40 -6.25
CA SER A 42 2.91 -13.36 -6.97
C SER A 42 4.30 -12.81 -7.22
N SER A 43 5.31 -13.68 -7.19
CA SER A 43 6.70 -13.35 -7.55
C SER A 43 6.85 -12.84 -8.98
N ASN A 44 6.04 -13.36 -9.91
CA ASN A 44 6.10 -12.96 -11.31
C ASN A 44 5.20 -11.77 -11.58
N VAL A 45 5.73 -10.82 -12.37
CA VAL A 45 4.94 -9.76 -12.99
C VAL A 45 4.31 -10.27 -14.28
N GLY A 46 3.03 -9.94 -14.49
CA GLY A 46 2.25 -10.38 -15.64
C GLY A 46 1.72 -9.23 -16.48
N GLY A 47 1.40 -9.55 -17.75
CA GLY A 47 0.68 -8.68 -18.67
C GLY A 47 1.49 -7.49 -19.20
N LYS A 48 0.84 -6.69 -20.06
CA LYS A 48 1.45 -5.49 -20.68
C LYS A 48 1.84 -4.42 -19.65
N ALA A 49 1.13 -4.39 -18.52
CA ALA A 49 1.38 -3.44 -17.46
C ALA A 49 2.44 -3.92 -16.45
N GLN A 50 2.97 -5.15 -16.55
CA GLN A 50 3.99 -5.69 -15.64
C GLN A 50 3.57 -5.55 -14.15
N LYS A 51 2.40 -6.09 -13.82
CA LYS A 51 1.83 -6.05 -12.46
C LYS A 51 2.08 -7.37 -11.75
N TYR A 52 2.39 -7.32 -10.46
CA TYR A 52 2.28 -8.49 -9.61
C TYR A 52 0.79 -8.84 -9.47
N ASN A 53 0.45 -10.13 -9.38
CA ASN A 53 -0.93 -10.57 -9.20
C ASN A 53 -1.21 -10.82 -7.72
N ARG A 54 -2.39 -10.46 -7.23
CA ARG A 54 -2.80 -10.75 -5.85
C ARG A 54 -3.02 -12.25 -5.66
N ILE A 55 -2.43 -12.83 -4.63
CA ILE A 55 -2.64 -14.23 -4.26
C ILE A 55 -3.46 -14.30 -2.97
N GLY A 56 -4.77 -14.54 -3.11
CA GLY A 56 -5.67 -14.68 -1.98
C GLY A 56 -6.14 -13.34 -1.39
N PRO A 57 -6.88 -13.38 -0.26
CA PRO A 57 -7.42 -12.21 0.39
C PRO A 57 -6.34 -11.37 1.11
N ARG A 58 -6.74 -10.17 1.56
CA ARG A 58 -5.94 -9.38 2.50
C ARG A 58 -6.04 -9.99 3.90
N GLU A 59 -4.93 -10.00 4.61
CA GLU A 59 -4.84 -10.52 5.96
C GLU A 59 -4.37 -9.44 6.92
N PHE A 60 -4.88 -9.47 8.15
CA PHE A 60 -4.41 -8.63 9.24
C PHE A 60 -3.26 -9.35 9.94
N VAL A 61 -2.11 -8.71 10.01
CA VAL A 61 -0.91 -9.25 10.64
C VAL A 61 -0.67 -8.48 11.93
N PRO A 62 -0.60 -9.19 13.08
CA PRO A 62 -0.29 -8.57 14.36
C PRO A 62 1.07 -7.86 14.32
N PHE A 63 1.10 -6.64 14.86
CA PHE A 63 2.27 -5.77 14.89
C PHE A 63 2.61 -5.21 16.28
N GLU A 64 1.83 -5.58 17.31
CA GLU A 64 2.00 -5.16 18.70
C GLU A 64 3.41 -5.37 19.27
N LYS A 65 4.10 -6.44 18.84
CA LYS A 65 5.43 -6.82 19.33
C LYS A 65 6.51 -5.75 19.09
N TYR A 66 6.30 -4.83 18.14
CA TYR A 66 7.32 -3.89 17.71
C TYR A 66 7.23 -2.53 18.39
N ASP A 67 6.57 -2.42 19.56
CA ASP A 67 6.42 -1.20 20.36
C ASP A 67 6.03 0.02 19.52
N SER A 68 5.19 -0.25 18.53
CA SER A 68 4.73 0.77 17.60
C SER A 68 5.82 1.40 16.70
N GLU A 69 7.00 0.79 16.55
CA GLU A 69 8.01 1.27 15.61
C GLU A 69 7.76 0.73 14.20
N LEU A 70 7.24 1.60 13.33
CA LEU A 70 6.93 1.23 11.97
C LEU A 70 8.16 1.35 11.07
N THR A 71 9.00 0.32 11.08
CA THR A 71 10.18 0.20 10.21
C THR A 71 9.97 -0.89 9.15
N LEU A 72 10.65 -0.78 8.01
CA LEU A 72 10.60 -1.81 6.96
C LEU A 72 11.04 -3.18 7.48
N ARG A 73 12.04 -3.20 8.37
CA ARG A 73 12.55 -4.44 8.96
C ARG A 73 11.50 -5.10 9.84
N ASN A 74 10.84 -4.33 10.70
CA ASN A 74 9.77 -4.83 11.56
C ASN A 74 8.58 -5.35 10.75
N ILE A 75 8.21 -4.64 9.67
CA ILE A 75 7.17 -5.07 8.73
C ILE A 75 7.52 -6.43 8.10
N MET A 76 8.73 -6.56 7.56
CA MET A 76 9.17 -7.82 6.94
C MET A 76 9.22 -8.96 7.97
N ASP A 77 9.69 -8.70 9.19
CA ASP A 77 9.79 -9.70 10.25
C ASP A 77 8.40 -10.15 10.74
N ALA A 78 7.45 -9.21 10.88
CA ALA A 78 6.06 -9.50 11.20
C ALA A 78 5.41 -10.37 10.12
N CYS A 79 5.57 -10.00 8.84
CA CYS A 79 5.05 -10.77 7.73
C CYS A 79 5.66 -12.18 7.68
N LYS A 80 6.99 -12.28 7.77
CA LYS A 80 7.69 -13.58 7.79
C LYS A 80 7.19 -14.46 8.92
N THR A 81 7.12 -13.94 10.14
CA THR A 81 6.65 -14.72 11.30
C THR A 81 5.20 -15.21 11.12
N HIS A 82 4.33 -14.36 10.57
CA HIS A 82 2.93 -14.70 10.33
C HIS A 82 2.77 -15.79 9.25
N PHE A 83 3.47 -15.65 8.13
CA PHE A 83 3.35 -16.57 6.99
C PHE A 83 4.26 -17.80 7.06
N ALA A 84 5.34 -17.78 7.83
CA ALA A 84 6.23 -18.94 8.02
C ALA A 84 5.51 -20.16 8.59
N LYS A 85 4.42 -19.94 9.34
CA LYS A 85 3.56 -21.03 9.85
C LYS A 85 2.68 -21.67 8.77
N ARG A 86 2.44 -20.97 7.64
CA ARG A 86 1.45 -21.36 6.61
C ARG A 86 2.05 -21.72 5.26
N ILE A 87 3.16 -21.10 4.88
CA ILE A 87 3.77 -21.23 3.55
C ILE A 87 5.08 -21.99 3.68
N ASP A 88 6.16 -21.31 4.10
CA ASP A 88 7.47 -21.93 4.27
C ASP A 88 8.42 -21.04 5.10
N LYS A 89 9.47 -21.63 5.69
CA LYS A 89 10.45 -20.92 6.54
C LYS A 89 11.43 -20.07 5.74
N ASP A 90 11.72 -20.45 4.49
CA ASP A 90 12.67 -19.76 3.61
C ASP A 90 12.00 -18.67 2.74
N MET A 91 10.82 -18.22 3.15
CA MET A 91 10.06 -17.22 2.40
C MET A 91 10.75 -15.86 2.44
N ILE A 92 10.97 -15.29 1.25
CA ILE A 92 11.40 -13.91 1.08
C ILE A 92 10.18 -13.02 1.21
N CYS A 93 10.29 -11.92 1.96
CA CYS A 93 9.24 -10.92 2.04
C CYS A 93 9.84 -9.62 1.53
N ASP A 94 9.31 -9.12 0.42
CA ASP A 94 9.57 -7.76 -0.02
C ASP A 94 8.39 -6.85 0.35
N VAL A 95 8.60 -5.54 0.34
CA VAL A 95 7.57 -4.54 0.65
C VAL A 95 7.37 -3.65 -0.56
N LEU A 96 6.19 -3.69 -1.18
CA LEU A 96 5.85 -2.78 -2.28
C LEU A 96 4.94 -1.64 -1.82
N ALA A 97 5.08 -0.47 -2.46
CA ALA A 97 4.18 0.67 -2.26
C ALA A 97 2.82 0.41 -2.93
N GLU A 98 2.84 -0.26 -4.08
CA GLU A 98 1.70 -0.56 -4.93
C GLU A 98 1.91 -1.91 -5.66
N GLU A 99 1.00 -2.28 -6.56
CA GLU A 99 1.06 -3.52 -7.36
C GLU A 99 2.14 -3.52 -8.44
N GLN A 100 2.86 -2.41 -8.59
CA GLN A 100 3.86 -2.17 -9.61
C GLN A 100 5.10 -1.49 -9.02
N GLY A 101 6.22 -1.72 -9.68
CA GLY A 101 7.46 -1.03 -9.41
C GLY A 101 8.38 -1.76 -8.43
N PRO A 102 9.51 -1.13 -8.10
CA PRO A 102 10.51 -1.71 -7.22
C PRO A 102 10.03 -1.69 -5.77
N SER A 103 10.75 -2.43 -4.94
CA SER A 103 10.49 -2.42 -3.51
C SER A 103 10.77 -1.10 -2.81
N CYS A 104 10.02 -0.90 -1.74
CA CYS A 104 10.11 0.25 -0.86
C CYS A 104 11.44 0.23 -0.11
N ARG A 105 12.18 1.34 -0.20
CA ARG A 105 13.39 1.58 0.59
C ARG A 105 13.15 2.46 1.81
N LYS A 106 11.99 3.13 1.87
CA LYS A 106 11.58 4.01 2.97
C LYS A 106 10.14 3.74 3.36
N VAL A 107 9.85 3.87 4.65
CA VAL A 107 8.51 3.68 5.21
C VAL A 107 7.52 4.71 4.68
N GLU A 108 7.98 5.93 4.44
CA GLU A 108 7.20 7.05 3.87
C GLU A 108 6.57 6.72 2.52
N HIS A 109 7.14 5.75 1.79
CA HIS A 109 6.64 5.29 0.50
C HIS A 109 5.45 4.34 0.64
N ILE A 110 5.14 3.82 1.84
CA ILE A 110 4.05 2.87 2.08
C ILE A 110 2.77 3.65 2.40
N PRO A 111 1.83 3.79 1.46
CA PRO A 111 0.54 4.39 1.77
C PRO A 111 -0.27 3.45 2.69
N ASP A 112 -0.85 4.02 3.75
CA ASP A 112 -1.84 3.38 4.62
C ASP A 112 -1.46 2.04 5.26
N LEU A 113 -0.17 1.70 5.36
CA LEU A 113 0.31 0.41 5.89
C LEU A 113 -0.20 -0.81 5.13
N LYS A 114 -0.58 -0.62 3.86
CA LYS A 114 -0.89 -1.73 2.96
C LYS A 114 0.43 -2.30 2.49
N VAL A 115 0.88 -3.33 3.19
CA VAL A 115 2.12 -4.01 2.88
C VAL A 115 1.83 -5.09 1.87
N ILE A 116 2.56 -5.06 0.78
CA ILE A 116 2.47 -6.07 -0.26
C ILE A 116 3.64 -7.02 -0.08
N HIS A 117 3.35 -8.30 0.11
CA HIS A 117 4.33 -9.37 0.15
C HIS A 117 4.42 -10.02 -1.23
N VAL A 118 5.63 -10.14 -1.76
CA VAL A 118 5.98 -10.87 -3.00
C VAL A 118 6.80 -12.11 -2.64
#